data_AF-W1P4W7-F1
#
_entry.id   AF-W1P4W7-F1
#
_cell.length_a   1.000
_cell.length_b   1.000
_cell.length_c   1.000
_cell.angle_alpha   90.00
_cell.angle_beta   90.00
_cell.angle_gamma   90.00
#
_symmetry.space_group_name_H-M   'P 1'
#
loop_
_entity.id
_entity.type
_entity.pdbx_description
1 polymer ?
#
loop_
_entity_poly.entity_id
_entity_poly.type
_entity_poly.pdbx_seq_one_letter_code
_entity_poly.pdbx_strand_id
1 'polypeptide(L)'
;MARFQSSFRIFQSHRTAHETGLSFGLAVSICSRKMKHSGSCSREHECFDVKLLSMESLGESIRYFDNLSLFVQVQYSRIRPFTSFQKPKIAFLFIARNRLPVDLIWDAFFQGAKEPAFSIYIHSRPGFVFNKVTTRCPLFYGCQLNDSIQVDWGESSMIEAERILLRNALKDSLNERFVFLSDSCIPLYNFSYTYDYIMSSSNSFVDSFADTKEGRYNPKMDPLIPVVSWRKGSQWAVLTRKHAKVVAEDDTVISVFHQHCKRRSLPEFWRDHSLPTDASKEHNCIPDEHYVQTLLALKGLEAELTRRPLTHTVWDMSSKDHERRGWHPVTYKHSDATPQLIHDIKSIDNIHYETEYRKEWCTNKGMSAPCFLFARKFTRNAAIHLLTHMKYAGEHDDDAESEMRSL
;
A
#
# COMPACT_ATOMS: atom_id res chain seq x y z
N MET A 1 15.87 -18.70 -15.01
CA MET A 1 15.02 -19.21 -16.09
C MET A 1 13.80 -19.88 -15.47
N ALA A 2 12.67 -19.17 -15.36
CA ALA A 2 11.45 -19.74 -14.80
C ALA A 2 10.72 -20.57 -15.87
N ARG A 3 10.56 -21.87 -15.61
CA ARG A 3 9.75 -22.78 -16.44
C ARG A 3 8.27 -22.44 -16.25
N PHE A 4 7.56 -22.13 -17.32
CA PHE A 4 6.11 -22.18 -17.35
C PHE A 4 5.69 -23.65 -17.24
N GLN A 5 5.00 -24.05 -16.17
CA GLN A 5 4.29 -25.33 -16.11
C GLN A 5 2.90 -25.15 -16.73
N SER A 6 2.75 -25.58 -17.97
CA SER A 6 1.44 -25.92 -18.53
C SER A 6 1.06 -27.32 -18.05
N SER A 7 -0.01 -27.43 -17.25
CA SER A 7 -0.55 -28.74 -16.88
C SER A 7 -1.53 -29.18 -17.97
N PHE A 8 -1.12 -30.14 -18.81
CA PHE A 8 -2.00 -30.79 -19.78
C PHE A 8 -2.77 -31.92 -19.08
N ARG A 9 -4.10 -31.86 -19.03
CA ARG A 9 -4.93 -33.03 -18.68
C ARG A 9 -5.60 -33.55 -19.94
N ILE A 10 -5.21 -34.74 -20.37
CA ILE A 10 -5.87 -35.49 -21.44
C ILE A 10 -6.96 -36.34 -20.79
N PHE A 11 -8.23 -36.10 -21.11
CA PHE A 11 -9.31 -37.02 -20.77
C PHE A 11 -9.52 -37.98 -21.95
N GLN A 12 -9.28 -39.27 -21.74
CA GLN A 12 -9.73 -40.33 -22.64
C GLN A 12 -11.14 -40.74 -22.21
N SER A 13 -12.17 -40.50 -23.03
CA SER A 13 -13.45 -41.19 -22.87
C SER A 13 -13.45 -42.44 -23.74
N HIS A 14 -13.52 -43.62 -23.13
CA HIS A 14 -13.76 -44.86 -23.86
C HIS A 14 -15.24 -44.95 -24.27
N ARG A 15 -15.51 -45.07 -25.57
CA ARG A 15 -16.72 -45.73 -26.08
C ARG A 15 -16.35 -46.70 -27.20
N THR A 16 -17.01 -47.85 -27.14
CA THR A 16 -16.87 -49.04 -27.99
C THR A 16 -17.21 -48.77 -29.45
N ALA A 17 -16.49 -49.49 -30.33
CA ALA A 17 -16.52 -49.37 -31.78
C ALA A 17 -17.86 -49.80 -32.41
N HIS A 18 -18.32 -49.03 -33.40
CA HIS A 18 -18.87 -49.50 -34.68
C HIS A 18 -18.76 -48.37 -35.71
N GLU A 19 -18.79 -48.75 -36.98
CA GLU A 19 -18.11 -48.14 -38.12
C GLU A 19 -18.48 -46.69 -38.49
N THR A 20 -17.51 -46.07 -39.18
CA THR A 20 -17.53 -44.80 -39.94
C THR A 20 -17.39 -43.49 -39.15
N GLY A 21 -16.20 -42.88 -39.27
CA GLY A 21 -15.94 -41.45 -39.02
C GLY A 21 -15.49 -41.06 -37.59
N LEU A 22 -14.19 -41.12 -37.29
CA LEU A 22 -13.61 -40.52 -36.08
C LEU A 22 -13.44 -39.00 -36.26
N SER A 23 -14.27 -38.21 -35.59
CA SER A 23 -14.03 -36.78 -35.37
C SER A 23 -13.29 -36.58 -34.05
N PHE A 24 -12.05 -36.08 -34.11
CA PHE A 24 -11.28 -35.68 -32.92
C PHE A 24 -11.46 -34.18 -32.67
N GLY A 25 -12.28 -33.82 -31.69
CA GLY A 25 -12.38 -32.45 -31.20
C GLY A 25 -11.31 -32.18 -30.13
N LEU A 26 -10.36 -31.28 -30.39
CA LEU A 26 -9.45 -30.77 -29.37
C LEU A 26 -10.11 -29.58 -28.66
N ALA A 27 -10.51 -29.74 -27.40
CA ALA A 27 -10.93 -28.61 -26.57
C ALA A 27 -9.70 -27.98 -25.91
N VAL A 28 -9.41 -26.73 -26.24
CA VAL A 28 -8.36 -25.93 -25.59
C VAL A 28 -9.03 -24.86 -24.75
N SER A 29 -8.89 -24.95 -23.42
CA SER A 29 -9.34 -23.89 -22.53
C SER A 29 -8.24 -22.82 -22.44
N ILE A 30 -8.51 -21.62 -22.95
CA ILE A 30 -7.60 -20.48 -22.87
C ILE A 30 -8.10 -19.56 -21.76
N CYS A 31 -7.45 -19.62 -20.61
CA CYS A 31 -7.65 -18.62 -19.55
C CYS A 31 -6.85 -17.37 -19.91
N SER A 32 -7.54 -16.28 -20.26
CA SER A 32 -6.93 -14.97 -20.50
C SER A 32 -7.41 -13.98 -19.44
N ARG A 33 -6.49 -13.19 -18.87
CA ARG A 33 -6.83 -12.08 -17.96
C ARG A 33 -7.63 -11.03 -18.74
N LYS A 34 -8.96 -11.01 -18.56
CA LYS A 34 -9.76 -9.84 -18.93
C LYS A 34 -9.67 -8.83 -17.79
N MET A 35 -8.93 -7.74 -17.99
CA MET A 35 -8.99 -6.59 -17.08
C MET A 35 -10.39 -5.97 -17.21
N LYS A 36 -11.24 -6.12 -16.18
CA LYS A 36 -12.35 -5.17 -16.01
C LYS A 36 -11.72 -3.80 -15.69
N HIS A 37 -12.20 -2.77 -16.39
CA HIS A 37 -11.86 -1.37 -16.16
C HIS A 37 -12.23 -0.94 -14.74
N SER A 38 -11.37 -1.18 -13.76
CA SER A 38 -11.35 -0.47 -12.47
C SER A 38 -10.18 -1.00 -11.63
N GLY A 39 -9.30 -0.13 -11.15
CA GLY A 39 -8.19 -0.47 -10.25
C GLY A 39 -8.69 -1.06 -8.92
N SER A 40 -8.98 -2.36 -8.91
CA SER A 40 -9.50 -3.10 -7.76
C SER A 40 -8.56 -4.26 -7.37
N CYS A 41 -8.69 -4.74 -6.12
CA CYS A 41 -7.98 -5.90 -5.59
C CYS A 41 -8.10 -7.06 -6.57
N SER A 42 -6.96 -7.45 -7.16
CA SER A 42 -6.95 -8.41 -8.26
C SER A 42 -7.29 -9.81 -7.77
N ARG A 43 -8.58 -10.17 -7.84
CA ARG A 43 -9.05 -11.55 -7.70
C ARG A 43 -10.27 -11.79 -8.60
N GLU A 44 -10.04 -12.11 -9.86
CA GLU A 44 -10.99 -12.89 -10.68
C GLU A 44 -10.28 -13.48 -11.92
N HIS A 45 -10.46 -14.78 -12.15
CA HIS A 45 -10.05 -15.49 -13.37
C HIS A 45 -11.33 -15.87 -14.12
N GLU A 46 -11.59 -15.28 -15.29
CA GLU A 46 -12.61 -15.78 -16.23
C GLU A 46 -11.91 -16.69 -17.27
N CYS A 47 -12.39 -17.93 -17.40
CA CYS A 47 -11.95 -18.87 -18.42
C CYS A 47 -13.07 -18.99 -19.47
N PHE A 48 -12.73 -18.89 -20.76
CA PHE A 48 -13.69 -19.09 -21.86
C PHE A 48 -13.41 -20.44 -22.55
N ASP A 49 -14.46 -21.22 -22.81
CA ASP A 49 -14.38 -22.40 -23.67
C ASP A 49 -14.50 -21.98 -25.14
N VAL A 50 -13.46 -22.25 -25.93
CA VAL A 50 -13.47 -22.05 -27.39
C VAL A 50 -13.75 -23.39 -28.05
N LYS A 51 -14.91 -23.52 -28.72
CA LYS A 51 -15.17 -24.65 -29.65
C LYS A 51 -14.57 -24.31 -31.02
N LEU A 52 -13.59 -25.08 -31.48
CA LEU A 52 -13.18 -25.06 -32.89
C LEU A 52 -14.23 -25.81 -33.74
N LEU A 53 -14.71 -25.16 -34.80
CA LEU A 53 -15.57 -25.78 -35.81
C LEU A 53 -14.76 -26.75 -36.69
N SER A 54 -15.34 -27.91 -37.01
CA SER A 54 -14.74 -28.91 -37.88
C SER A 54 -14.74 -28.44 -39.34
N MET A 55 -13.59 -28.51 -40.01
CA MET A 55 -13.53 -28.47 -41.48
C MET A 55 -13.64 -29.90 -42.01
N GLU A 56 -14.72 -30.18 -42.73
CA GLU A 56 -14.85 -31.40 -43.53
C GLU A 56 -14.15 -31.22 -44.89
N SER A 57 -13.47 -32.29 -45.31
CA SER A 57 -13.24 -32.70 -46.70
C SER A 57 -12.61 -31.69 -47.66
N LEU A 58 -11.36 -31.95 -48.07
CA LEU A 58 -11.02 -32.19 -49.47
C LEU A 58 -9.70 -32.98 -49.53
N GLY A 59 -9.72 -34.05 -50.33
CA GLY A 59 -8.63 -35.02 -50.44
C GLY A 59 -7.45 -34.53 -51.27
N GLU A 60 -6.44 -35.40 -51.22
CA GLU A 60 -5.27 -35.53 -52.10
C GLU A 60 -3.92 -34.92 -51.67
N SER A 61 -2.94 -35.82 -51.74
CA SER A 61 -1.47 -35.64 -51.74
C SER A 61 -0.75 -35.38 -50.41
N ILE A 62 -0.45 -36.50 -49.75
CA ILE A 62 0.80 -36.75 -49.04
C ILE A 62 1.97 -36.39 -49.97
N ARG A 63 2.66 -35.27 -49.70
CA ARG A 63 4.07 -34.96 -50.01
C ARG A 63 4.32 -33.48 -49.71
N TYR A 64 4.55 -33.11 -48.46
CA TYR A 64 5.30 -31.89 -48.09
C TYR A 64 5.53 -31.85 -46.57
N PHE A 65 6.01 -32.95 -45.98
CA PHE A 65 6.20 -33.07 -44.53
C PHE A 65 7.63 -32.80 -44.05
N ASP A 66 8.44 -32.03 -44.79
CA ASP A 66 9.81 -31.70 -44.36
C ASP A 66 10.18 -30.20 -44.45
N ASN A 67 9.25 -29.31 -44.82
CA ASN A 67 9.55 -27.86 -44.92
C ASN A 67 8.64 -26.94 -44.09
N LEU A 68 7.67 -27.48 -43.34
CA LEU A 68 6.82 -26.66 -42.46
C LEU A 68 7.43 -26.41 -41.06
N SER A 69 8.52 -27.09 -40.70
CA SER A 69 9.25 -26.83 -39.45
C SER A 69 10.05 -25.53 -39.50
N LEU A 70 10.46 -25.07 -40.69
CA LEU A 70 11.35 -23.91 -40.81
C LEU A 70 10.60 -22.58 -41.04
N PHE A 71 9.37 -22.62 -41.55
CA PHE A 71 8.55 -21.41 -41.72
C PHE A 71 7.81 -20.97 -40.46
N VAL A 72 7.56 -21.87 -39.50
CA VAL A 72 7.00 -21.51 -38.19
C VAL A 72 8.07 -20.89 -37.27
N GLN A 73 9.36 -21.13 -37.49
CA GLN A 73 10.41 -20.53 -36.64
C GLN A 73 10.84 -19.11 -37.05
N VAL A 74 10.56 -18.69 -38.29
CA VAL A 74 11.02 -17.37 -38.79
C VAL A 74 9.96 -16.26 -38.67
N GLN A 75 8.68 -16.58 -38.47
CA GLN A 75 7.65 -15.55 -38.15
C GLN A 75 7.35 -15.40 -36.66
N TYR A 76 7.72 -16.36 -35.80
CA TYR A 76 7.59 -16.22 -34.35
C TYR A 76 8.65 -15.31 -33.69
N SER A 77 9.66 -14.89 -34.44
CA SER A 77 10.74 -14.00 -33.98
C SER A 77 10.51 -12.51 -34.30
N ARG A 78 9.33 -12.14 -34.82
CA ARG A 78 8.96 -10.72 -35.10
C ARG A 78 7.61 -10.25 -34.59
N ILE A 79 6.91 -11.05 -33.79
CA ILE A 79 5.95 -10.45 -32.85
C ILE A 79 6.79 -9.89 -31.70
N ARG A 80 7.25 -8.65 -31.86
CA ARG A 80 7.59 -7.83 -30.68
C ARG A 80 6.37 -7.98 -29.77
N PRO A 81 6.49 -8.50 -28.53
CA PRO A 81 5.36 -8.41 -27.63
C PRO A 81 5.01 -6.92 -27.63
N PHE A 82 3.78 -6.60 -28.00
CA PHE A 82 3.24 -5.29 -27.76
C PHE A 82 3.30 -5.17 -26.24
N THR A 83 4.43 -4.70 -25.71
CA THR A 83 4.57 -4.35 -24.31
C THR A 83 3.66 -3.15 -24.21
N SER A 84 2.38 -3.39 -23.91
CA SER A 84 1.55 -2.35 -23.33
C SER A 84 2.41 -1.83 -22.18
N PHE A 85 2.93 -0.61 -22.29
CA PHE A 85 3.66 0.03 -21.20
C PHE A 85 2.62 0.21 -20.09
N GLN A 86 2.47 -0.81 -19.26
CA GLN A 86 1.50 -0.80 -18.18
C GLN A 86 1.94 0.28 -17.21
N LYS A 87 1.06 1.25 -17.01
CA LYS A 87 1.32 2.40 -16.12
C LYS A 87 1.71 1.85 -14.75
N PRO A 88 2.86 2.27 -14.18
CA PRO A 88 3.23 1.90 -12.82
C PRO A 88 2.12 2.27 -11.83
N LYS A 89 2.05 1.53 -10.72
CA LYS A 89 0.99 1.67 -9.73
C LYS A 89 1.53 2.12 -8.40
N ILE A 90 0.65 2.81 -7.68
CA ILE A 90 0.79 3.03 -6.24
C ILE A 90 -0.06 1.98 -5.51
N ALA A 91 0.56 1.19 -4.65
CA ALA A 91 -0.13 0.32 -3.71
C ALA A 91 -0.53 1.11 -2.46
N PHE A 92 -1.82 1.25 -2.23
CA PHE A 92 -2.39 1.84 -1.02
C PHE A 92 -2.60 0.73 0.01
N LEU A 93 -1.84 0.80 1.10
CA LEU A 93 -1.75 -0.20 2.15
C LEU A 93 -2.46 0.30 3.40
N PHE A 94 -3.71 -0.11 3.59
CA PHE A 94 -4.53 0.32 4.72
C PHE A 94 -4.38 -0.63 5.90
N ILE A 95 -4.11 -0.07 7.07
CA ILE A 95 -4.24 -0.75 8.36
C ILE A 95 -5.51 -0.23 9.03
N ALA A 96 -6.47 -1.13 9.19
CA ALA A 96 -7.75 -0.84 9.83
C ALA A 96 -7.97 -1.81 10.98
N ARG A 97 -8.59 -1.37 12.08
CA ARG A 97 -9.01 -2.34 13.11
C ARG A 97 -10.14 -3.21 12.56
N ASN A 98 -11.21 -2.55 12.09
CA ASN A 98 -12.41 -3.18 11.55
C ASN A 98 -12.79 -2.53 10.21
N ARG A 99 -13.55 -1.42 10.26
CA ARG A 99 -14.03 -0.67 9.10
C ARG A 99 -13.01 0.42 8.71
N LEU A 100 -13.22 1.04 7.55
CA LEU A 100 -12.61 2.30 7.14
C LEU A 100 -13.68 3.41 7.26
N PRO A 101 -13.79 4.14 8.40
CA PRO A 101 -14.87 5.10 8.63
C PRO A 101 -14.89 6.28 7.66
N VAL A 102 -13.76 6.57 7.02
CA VAL A 102 -13.59 7.65 6.05
C VAL A 102 -13.58 7.14 4.60
N ASP A 103 -14.11 5.93 4.35
CA ASP A 103 -14.18 5.28 3.04
C ASP A 103 -14.83 6.14 1.94
N LEU A 104 -15.79 6.98 2.30
CA LEU A 104 -16.45 7.95 1.42
C LEU A 104 -15.48 8.93 0.74
N ILE A 105 -14.45 9.43 1.44
CA ILE A 105 -13.47 10.33 0.81
C ILE A 105 -12.58 9.53 -0.15
N TRP A 106 -12.20 8.32 0.24
CA TRP A 106 -11.38 7.45 -0.61
C TRP A 106 -12.11 7.04 -1.90
N ASP A 107 -13.42 6.81 -1.82
CA ASP A 107 -14.25 6.55 -2.99
C ASP A 107 -14.16 7.74 -3.99
N ALA A 108 -14.38 8.97 -3.51
CA ALA A 108 -14.26 10.17 -4.33
C ALA A 108 -12.84 10.36 -4.89
N PHE A 109 -11.81 10.10 -4.07
CA PHE A 109 -10.41 10.19 -4.49
C PHE A 109 -10.09 9.22 -5.64
N PHE A 110 -10.46 7.94 -5.51
CA PHE A 110 -10.13 6.93 -6.51
C PHE A 110 -10.98 7.03 -7.79
N GLN A 111 -12.17 7.65 -7.74
CA GLN A 111 -12.94 7.97 -8.96
C GLN A 111 -12.16 8.87 -9.93
N GLY A 112 -11.23 9.69 -9.43
CA GLY A 112 -10.37 10.54 -10.25
C GLY A 112 -9.23 9.80 -10.98
N ALA A 113 -9.05 8.50 -10.76
CA ALA A 113 -7.99 7.72 -11.39
C ALA A 113 -8.36 7.28 -12.81
N LYS A 114 -7.60 7.73 -13.82
CA LYS A 114 -7.69 7.25 -15.21
C LYS A 114 -6.82 5.99 -15.37
N GLU A 115 -7.48 4.85 -15.62
CA GLU A 115 -6.87 3.51 -15.85
C GLU A 115 -6.09 2.96 -14.62
N PRO A 116 -5.62 1.68 -14.59
CA PRO A 116 -5.27 1.01 -13.34
C PRO A 116 -3.90 1.46 -12.81
N ALA A 117 -3.83 2.69 -12.29
CA ALA A 117 -2.65 3.35 -11.73
C ALA A 117 -2.48 3.11 -10.21
N PHE A 118 -3.33 2.26 -9.61
CA PHE A 118 -3.27 1.93 -8.20
C PHE A 118 -3.76 0.51 -7.90
N SER A 119 -3.41 0.04 -6.71
CA SER A 119 -3.88 -1.20 -6.10
C SER A 119 -4.22 -0.95 -4.63
N ILE A 120 -5.24 -1.64 -4.09
CA ILE A 120 -5.67 -1.50 -2.69
C ILE A 120 -5.45 -2.81 -1.95
N TYR A 121 -4.84 -2.73 -0.77
CA TYR A 121 -4.65 -3.83 0.16
C TYR A 121 -5.05 -3.38 1.56
N ILE A 122 -5.85 -4.18 2.26
CA ILE A 122 -6.34 -3.83 3.59
C ILE A 122 -5.97 -4.93 4.58
N HIS A 123 -5.21 -4.57 5.61
CA HIS A 123 -5.02 -5.42 6.79
C HIS A 123 -6.06 -5.03 7.83
N SER A 124 -6.94 -5.97 8.18
CA SER A 124 -7.98 -5.79 9.19
C SER A 124 -7.93 -6.91 10.22
N ARG A 125 -8.66 -6.79 11.34
CA ARG A 125 -8.75 -7.92 12.28
C ARG A 125 -9.12 -9.23 11.55
N PRO A 126 -8.62 -10.39 11.99
CA PRO A 126 -8.96 -11.67 11.39
C PRO A 126 -10.48 -11.88 11.29
N GLY A 127 -10.94 -12.39 10.15
CA GLY A 127 -12.36 -12.68 9.88
C GLY A 127 -13.22 -11.46 9.52
N PHE A 128 -12.69 -10.24 9.55
CA PHE A 128 -13.41 -9.08 9.02
C PHE A 128 -13.44 -9.11 7.48
N VAL A 129 -14.57 -8.76 6.88
CA VAL A 129 -14.76 -8.77 5.41
C VAL A 129 -15.31 -7.42 4.95
N PHE A 130 -14.72 -6.86 3.90
CA PHE A 130 -15.23 -5.67 3.22
C PHE A 130 -16.22 -6.09 2.13
N ASN A 131 -17.48 -5.71 2.32
CA ASN A 131 -18.60 -5.98 1.41
C ASN A 131 -19.64 -4.84 1.50
N LYS A 132 -20.77 -4.99 0.80
CA LYS A 132 -21.86 -4.00 0.75
C LYS A 132 -22.43 -3.59 2.12
N VAL A 133 -22.27 -4.43 3.15
CA VAL A 133 -22.75 -4.16 4.52
C VAL A 133 -21.71 -3.43 5.36
N THR A 134 -20.43 -3.64 5.09
CA THR A 134 -19.33 -3.15 5.93
C THR A 134 -18.68 -1.86 5.42
N THR A 135 -18.75 -1.57 4.12
CA THR A 135 -18.23 -0.35 3.50
C THR A 135 -19.15 0.17 2.39
N ARG A 136 -19.16 1.50 2.21
CA ARG A 136 -19.90 2.16 1.13
C ARG A 136 -19.11 2.28 -0.16
N CYS A 137 -17.79 2.11 -0.11
CA CYS A 137 -16.89 2.19 -1.26
C CYS A 137 -16.78 0.80 -1.95
N PRO A 138 -17.28 0.62 -3.18
CA PRO A 138 -17.19 -0.67 -3.86
C PRO A 138 -15.75 -1.11 -4.16
N LEU A 139 -14.82 -0.16 -4.28
CA LEU A 139 -13.39 -0.44 -4.51
C LEU A 139 -12.71 -1.13 -3.33
N PHE A 140 -13.35 -1.17 -2.16
CA PHE A 140 -12.85 -1.88 -0.99
C PHE A 140 -13.41 -3.30 -0.85
N TYR A 141 -14.38 -3.69 -1.68
CA TYR A 141 -14.96 -5.03 -1.58
C TYR A 141 -13.91 -6.11 -1.84
N GLY A 142 -13.76 -7.03 -0.89
CA GLY A 142 -12.80 -8.14 -0.99
C GLY A 142 -11.33 -7.75 -0.90
N CYS A 143 -11.01 -6.48 -0.58
CA CYS A 143 -9.63 -5.99 -0.53
C CYS A 143 -8.87 -6.38 0.75
N GLN A 144 -9.56 -6.97 1.75
CA GLN A 144 -8.90 -7.47 2.95
C GLN A 144 -7.95 -8.63 2.65
N LEU A 145 -6.84 -8.66 3.38
CA LEU A 145 -5.90 -9.76 3.35
C LEU A 145 -6.40 -10.96 4.15
N ASN A 146 -6.23 -12.16 3.58
CA ASN A 146 -6.65 -13.41 4.21
C ASN A 146 -5.74 -13.82 5.38
N ASP A 147 -4.48 -13.39 5.32
CA ASP A 147 -3.40 -13.67 6.28
C ASP A 147 -3.24 -12.56 7.33
N SER A 148 -4.29 -11.74 7.53
CA SER A 148 -4.25 -10.69 8.56
C SER A 148 -4.16 -11.28 9.97
N ILE A 149 -3.44 -10.59 10.86
CA ILE A 149 -3.24 -10.98 12.26
C ILE A 149 -3.95 -10.02 13.23
N GLN A 150 -4.07 -10.42 14.50
CA GLN A 150 -4.47 -9.48 15.55
C GLN A 150 -3.32 -8.48 15.78
N VAL A 151 -3.66 -7.19 15.82
CA VAL A 151 -2.69 -6.11 15.98
C VAL A 151 -3.02 -5.33 17.25
N ASP A 152 -2.00 -5.15 18.07
CA ASP A 152 -2.06 -4.41 19.32
C ASP A 152 -1.20 -3.15 19.21
N TRP A 153 -1.65 -2.09 19.85
CA TRP A 153 -1.02 -0.78 19.70
C TRP A 153 0.32 -0.72 20.44
N GLY A 154 1.35 -0.24 19.73
CA GLY A 154 2.73 -0.15 20.21
C GLY A 154 3.41 -1.51 20.42
N GLU A 155 2.83 -2.58 19.90
CA GLU A 155 3.43 -3.90 19.90
C GLU A 155 4.01 -4.24 18.53
N SER A 156 4.94 -5.20 18.53
CA SER A 156 5.56 -5.71 17.31
C SER A 156 4.58 -6.37 16.32
N SER A 157 3.34 -6.64 16.71
CA SER A 157 2.29 -7.08 15.77
C SER A 157 1.93 -6.00 14.74
N MET A 158 2.15 -4.72 15.05
CA MET A 158 1.93 -3.62 14.09
C MET A 158 2.90 -3.70 12.90
N ILE A 159 4.20 -3.88 13.16
CA ILE A 159 5.21 -4.00 12.09
C ILE A 159 5.03 -5.29 11.29
N GLU A 160 4.53 -6.37 11.89
CA GLU A 160 4.23 -7.61 11.15
C GLU A 160 3.03 -7.42 10.20
N ALA A 161 1.99 -6.69 10.63
CA ALA A 161 0.87 -6.32 9.75
C ALA A 161 1.33 -5.48 8.54
N GLU A 162 2.25 -4.55 8.75
CA GLU A 162 2.88 -3.76 7.66
C GLU A 162 3.66 -4.64 6.69
N ARG A 163 4.43 -5.61 7.20
CA ARG A 163 5.17 -6.57 6.37
C ARG A 163 4.23 -7.48 5.57
N ILE A 164 3.13 -7.95 6.17
CA ILE A 164 2.09 -8.73 5.48
C ILE A 164 1.47 -7.94 4.32
N LEU A 165 1.18 -6.64 4.53
CA LEU A 165 0.73 -5.74 3.47
C LEU A 165 1.75 -5.63 2.34
N LEU A 166 3.02 -5.39 2.67
CA LEU A 166 4.09 -5.29 1.67
C LEU A 166 4.27 -6.57 0.87
N ARG A 167 4.36 -7.74 1.54
CA ARG A 167 4.53 -9.04 0.87
C ARG A 167 3.39 -9.32 -0.11
N ASN A 168 2.16 -8.99 0.24
CA ASN A 168 1.02 -9.16 -0.66
C ASN A 168 1.04 -8.15 -1.81
N ALA A 169 1.36 -6.88 -1.54
CA ALA A 169 1.42 -5.84 -2.56
C ALA A 169 2.58 -6.00 -3.55
N LEU A 170 3.71 -6.56 -3.10
CA LEU A 170 4.90 -6.82 -3.93
C LEU A 170 4.65 -7.93 -4.97
N LYS A 171 3.60 -8.74 -4.83
CA LYS A 171 3.21 -9.77 -5.83
C LYS A 171 2.78 -9.14 -7.17
N ASP A 172 2.22 -7.93 -7.15
CA ASP A 172 1.97 -7.17 -8.39
C ASP A 172 3.28 -6.48 -8.81
N SER A 173 3.78 -6.84 -9.98
CA SER A 173 5.02 -6.28 -10.56
C SER A 173 4.86 -4.83 -10.99
N LEU A 174 3.64 -4.32 -11.14
CA LEU A 174 3.39 -2.92 -11.49
C LEU A 174 3.41 -1.99 -10.29
N ASN A 175 3.28 -2.51 -9.06
CA ASN A 175 3.34 -1.67 -7.85
C ASN A 175 4.78 -1.17 -7.63
N GLU A 176 5.02 0.11 -7.86
CA GLU A 176 6.33 0.75 -7.75
C GLU A 176 6.47 1.64 -6.50
N ARG A 177 5.33 2.01 -5.89
CA ARG A 177 5.27 2.82 -4.67
C ARG A 177 4.27 2.20 -3.69
N PHE A 178 4.57 2.27 -2.40
CA PHE A 178 3.82 1.60 -1.34
C PHE A 178 3.51 2.62 -0.25
N VAL A 179 2.23 2.98 -0.10
CA VAL A 179 1.78 4.04 0.80
C VAL A 179 1.06 3.43 1.99
N PHE A 180 1.59 3.60 3.20
CA PHE A 180 0.92 3.17 4.43
C PHE A 180 -0.10 4.19 4.91
N LEU A 181 -1.31 3.74 5.23
CA LEU A 181 -2.43 4.57 5.68
C LEU A 181 -3.20 3.90 6.81
N SER A 182 -3.70 4.71 7.74
CA SER A 182 -4.65 4.26 8.77
C SER A 182 -6.09 4.34 8.28
N ASP A 183 -7.00 3.71 9.03
CA ASP A 183 -8.44 3.87 8.89
C ASP A 183 -8.98 5.29 9.09
N SER A 184 -8.16 6.22 9.55
CA SER A 184 -8.54 7.63 9.82
C SER A 184 -7.70 8.64 9.03
N CYS A 185 -6.95 8.17 8.03
CA CYS A 185 -6.25 9.04 7.08
C CYS A 185 -7.19 9.50 5.96
N ILE A 186 -7.07 10.76 5.55
CA ILE A 186 -7.74 11.32 4.38
C ILE A 186 -6.70 11.84 3.37
N PRO A 187 -6.97 11.76 2.05
CA PRO A 187 -6.19 12.48 1.04
C PRO A 187 -6.48 13.99 1.12
N LEU A 188 -5.46 14.80 0.87
CA LEU A 188 -5.57 16.26 0.81
C LEU A 188 -5.75 16.78 -0.63
N TYR A 189 -5.30 16.01 -1.62
CA TYR A 189 -5.32 16.37 -3.03
C TYR A 189 -6.04 15.30 -3.85
N ASN A 190 -6.33 15.61 -5.12
CA ASN A 190 -6.91 14.63 -6.04
C ASN A 190 -5.89 13.54 -6.43
N PHE A 191 -6.40 12.43 -6.99
CA PHE A 191 -5.57 11.29 -7.35
C PHE A 191 -4.44 11.63 -8.32
N SER A 192 -4.70 12.44 -9.36
CA SER A 192 -3.68 12.78 -10.36
C SER A 192 -2.49 13.48 -9.73
N TYR A 193 -2.75 14.52 -8.92
CA TYR A 193 -1.71 15.25 -8.22
C TYR A 193 -0.92 14.35 -7.27
N THR A 194 -1.61 13.57 -6.44
CA THR A 194 -0.97 12.63 -5.51
C THR A 194 -0.12 11.59 -6.24
N TYR A 195 -0.63 11.03 -7.34
CA TYR A 195 0.08 10.07 -8.16
C TYR A 195 1.34 10.70 -8.75
N ASP A 196 1.22 11.85 -9.41
CA ASP A 196 2.35 12.51 -10.07
C ASP A 196 3.41 12.93 -9.05
N TYR A 197 3.01 13.41 -7.87
CA TYR A 197 3.92 13.77 -6.78
C TYR A 197 4.74 12.58 -6.29
N ILE A 198 4.08 11.46 -5.98
CA ILE A 198 4.74 10.28 -5.43
C ILE A 198 5.61 9.58 -6.49
N MET A 199 5.11 9.51 -7.72
CA MET A 199 5.78 8.81 -8.81
C MET A 199 6.95 9.60 -9.40
N SER A 200 6.99 10.93 -9.25
CA SER A 200 8.12 11.73 -9.71
C SER A 200 9.35 11.68 -8.81
N SER A 201 9.18 11.29 -7.54
CA SER A 201 10.31 11.13 -6.62
C SER A 201 11.02 9.80 -6.87
N SER A 202 12.35 9.80 -6.95
CA SER A 202 13.17 8.57 -6.91
C SER A 202 13.28 7.99 -5.51
N ASN A 203 13.06 8.80 -4.47
CA ASN A 203 13.34 8.47 -3.08
C ASN A 203 12.08 7.95 -2.37
N SER A 204 12.28 7.22 -1.28
CA SER A 204 11.18 6.93 -0.35
C SER A 204 10.96 8.11 0.59
N PHE A 205 9.71 8.36 0.97
CA PHE A 205 9.36 9.34 2.00
C PHE A 205 9.23 8.59 3.33
N VAL A 206 10.30 8.63 4.11
CA VAL A 206 10.39 7.98 5.41
C VAL A 206 10.81 9.06 6.39
N ASP A 207 9.92 9.39 7.32
CA ASP A 207 10.30 10.23 8.44
C ASP A 207 11.37 9.50 9.26
N SER A 208 12.56 10.09 9.37
CA SER A 208 13.72 9.45 10.00
C SER A 208 14.65 10.50 10.58
N PHE A 209 14.88 10.42 11.88
CA PHE A 209 15.82 11.26 12.62
C PHE A 209 16.43 10.48 13.78
N ALA A 210 17.58 10.97 14.27
CA ALA A 210 18.21 10.41 15.47
C ALA A 210 17.31 10.60 16.70
N ASP A 211 17.02 9.51 17.42
CA ASP A 211 16.27 9.57 18.67
C ASP A 211 17.22 9.84 19.83
N THR A 212 17.26 11.10 20.28
CA THR A 212 18.10 11.54 21.39
C THR A 212 17.39 11.50 22.73
N LYS A 213 16.12 11.07 22.79
CA LYS A 213 15.38 10.96 24.04
C LYS A 213 15.83 9.74 24.83
N GLU A 214 16.27 9.97 26.06
CA GLU A 214 16.68 8.89 26.96
C GLU A 214 15.54 7.88 27.19
N GLY A 215 15.89 6.59 27.25
CA GLY A 215 15.00 5.53 27.73
C GLY A 215 14.16 4.79 26.69
N ARG A 216 14.23 5.09 25.38
CA ARG A 216 13.54 4.30 24.33
C ARG A 216 14.39 3.15 23.78
N TYR A 217 15.67 3.40 23.56
CA TYR A 217 16.60 2.38 23.09
C TYR A 217 16.93 1.39 24.21
N ASN A 218 16.79 0.10 23.92
CA ASN A 218 17.17 -1.00 24.80
C ASN A 218 18.59 -1.47 24.46
N PRO A 219 19.57 -1.35 25.38
CA PRO A 219 20.96 -1.77 25.13
C PRO A 219 21.13 -3.24 24.72
N LYS A 220 20.17 -4.12 25.02
CA LYS A 220 20.20 -5.53 24.58
C LYS A 220 20.03 -5.72 23.07
N MET A 221 19.66 -4.67 22.34
CA MET A 221 19.61 -4.71 20.89
C MET A 221 21.01 -4.63 20.24
N ASP A 222 22.02 -4.19 21.00
CA ASP A 222 23.43 -4.23 20.59
C ASP A 222 23.99 -5.67 20.63
N PRO A 223 24.87 -6.08 19.70
CA PRO A 223 25.48 -5.29 18.62
C PRO A 223 24.69 -5.30 17.31
N LEU A 224 23.57 -6.03 17.24
CA LEU A 224 22.85 -6.22 15.97
C LEU A 224 22.14 -4.94 15.50
N ILE A 225 21.63 -4.14 16.44
CA ILE A 225 21.12 -2.80 16.20
C ILE A 225 21.91 -1.84 17.09
N PRO A 226 23.07 -1.33 16.64
CA PRO A 226 23.83 -0.36 17.41
C PRO A 226 23.02 0.93 17.62
N VAL A 227 23.24 1.59 18.76
CA VAL A 227 22.54 2.85 19.10
C VAL A 227 22.73 3.94 18.03
N VAL A 228 23.88 3.96 17.34
CA VAL A 228 24.16 4.92 16.26
C VAL A 228 23.25 4.74 15.03
N SER A 229 22.69 3.55 14.84
CA SER A 229 21.72 3.23 13.78
C SER A 229 20.27 3.35 14.25
N TRP A 230 20.04 3.61 15.54
CA TRP A 230 18.71 3.82 16.08
C TRP A 230 18.09 5.09 15.49
N ARG A 231 16.94 4.94 14.85
CA ARG A 231 16.20 6.04 14.22
C ARG A 231 14.76 6.04 14.69
N LYS A 232 14.15 7.21 14.68
CA LYS A 232 12.74 7.42 14.96
C LYS A 232 12.07 8.14 13.78
N GLY A 233 10.78 7.89 13.60
CA GLY A 233 9.90 8.75 12.84
C GLY A 233 8.45 8.28 12.85
N SER A 234 7.65 8.85 11.96
CA SER A 234 6.28 8.42 11.69
C SER A 234 6.20 6.97 11.19
N GLN A 235 5.22 6.22 11.69
CA GLN A 235 4.75 4.94 11.12
C GLN A 235 4.37 5.07 9.63
N TRP A 236 3.76 6.20 9.25
CA TRP A 236 3.20 6.41 7.91
C TRP A 236 4.29 6.80 6.91
N ALA A 237 4.76 5.82 6.14
CA ALA A 237 5.79 5.99 5.12
C ALA A 237 5.27 5.75 3.69
N VAL A 238 6.02 6.27 2.72
CA VAL A 238 5.87 5.92 1.30
C VAL A 238 7.17 5.32 0.79
N LEU A 239 7.14 4.02 0.48
CA LEU A 239 8.33 3.26 0.08
C LEU A 239 8.40 3.10 -1.43
N THR A 240 9.61 3.12 -1.97
CA THR A 240 9.91 2.58 -3.30
C THR A 240 9.84 1.05 -3.26
N ARG A 241 9.68 0.41 -4.41
CA ARG A 241 9.70 -1.06 -4.52
C ARG A 241 10.98 -1.68 -3.95
N LYS A 242 12.13 -1.01 -4.09
CA LYS A 242 13.41 -1.45 -3.51
C LYS A 242 13.32 -1.52 -1.97
N HIS A 243 12.89 -0.45 -1.31
CA HIS A 243 12.80 -0.42 0.15
C HIS A 243 11.66 -1.30 0.68
N ALA A 244 10.55 -1.41 -0.04
CA ALA A 244 9.47 -2.32 0.29
C ALA A 244 9.95 -3.78 0.38
N LYS A 245 10.82 -4.22 -0.54
CA LYS A 245 11.43 -5.56 -0.48
C LYS A 245 12.31 -5.74 0.75
N VAL A 246 13.19 -4.76 1.02
CA VAL A 246 14.07 -4.79 2.21
C VAL A 246 13.27 -4.98 3.50
N VAL A 247 12.16 -4.26 3.65
CA VAL A 247 11.30 -4.35 4.85
C VAL A 247 10.54 -5.68 4.90
N ALA A 248 10.01 -6.15 3.76
CA ALA A 248 9.22 -7.37 3.67
C ALA A 248 10.04 -8.66 3.88
N GLU A 249 11.33 -8.63 3.52
CA GLU A 249 12.25 -9.76 3.54
C GLU A 249 13.17 -9.79 4.77
N ASP A 250 13.19 -8.74 5.61
CA ASP A 250 14.03 -8.73 6.83
C ASP A 250 13.48 -9.64 7.91
N ASP A 251 14.19 -10.72 8.26
CA ASP A 251 13.85 -11.56 9.42
C ASP A 251 14.81 -11.37 10.60
N THR A 252 15.87 -10.57 10.42
CA THR A 252 16.93 -10.40 11.42
C THR A 252 16.63 -9.25 12.37
N VAL A 253 16.41 -8.04 11.84
CA VAL A 253 16.17 -6.85 12.68
C VAL A 253 14.81 -6.96 13.37
N ILE A 254 13.78 -7.43 12.67
CA ILE A 254 12.46 -7.63 13.27
C ILE A 254 12.47 -8.59 14.46
N SER A 255 13.31 -9.63 14.44
CA SER A 255 13.42 -10.57 15.57
C SER A 255 13.90 -9.88 16.85
N VAL A 256 14.82 -8.92 16.71
CA VAL A 256 15.31 -8.10 17.83
C VAL A 256 14.23 -7.15 18.33
N PHE A 257 13.49 -6.51 17.42
CA PHE A 257 12.33 -5.67 17.78
C PHE A 257 11.28 -6.48 18.56
N HIS A 258 10.95 -7.70 18.13
CA HIS A 258 10.04 -8.58 18.85
C HIS A 258 10.50 -8.89 20.28
N GLN A 259 11.81 -9.02 20.49
CA GLN A 259 12.37 -9.40 21.79
C GLN A 259 12.58 -8.21 22.74
N HIS A 260 12.96 -7.05 22.21
CA HIS A 260 13.54 -5.97 23.01
C HIS A 260 12.88 -4.60 22.85
N CYS A 261 12.15 -4.35 21.76
CA CYS A 261 11.38 -3.14 21.59
C CYS A 261 9.95 -3.39 22.08
N LYS A 262 9.71 -3.09 23.36
CA LYS A 262 8.41 -3.26 24.01
C LYS A 262 7.87 -1.92 24.46
N ARG A 263 6.57 -1.72 24.30
CA ARG A 263 5.90 -0.57 24.90
C ARG A 263 5.87 -0.74 26.42
N ARG A 264 6.00 0.36 27.15
CA ARG A 264 5.86 0.34 28.60
C ARG A 264 4.44 -0.10 29.02
N SER A 265 4.36 -1.01 29.98
CA SER A 265 3.08 -1.47 30.53
C SER A 265 2.35 -0.29 31.20
N LEU A 266 1.18 0.10 30.67
CA LEU A 266 0.37 1.17 31.26
C LEU A 266 -0.53 0.63 32.37
N PRO A 267 -0.82 1.42 33.42
CA PRO A 267 -1.66 0.97 34.51
C PRO A 267 -3.09 0.55 34.13
N GLU A 268 -3.63 1.12 33.07
CA GLU A 268 -4.97 0.78 32.59
C GLU A 268 -5.02 -0.62 31.92
N PHE A 269 -3.86 -1.18 31.54
CA PHE A 269 -3.71 -2.47 30.87
C PHE A 269 -3.02 -3.54 31.74
N TRP A 270 -2.99 -3.38 33.08
CA TRP A 270 -2.41 -4.38 34.00
C TRP A 270 -2.99 -5.80 33.86
N ARG A 271 -4.17 -5.94 33.25
CA ARG A 271 -4.79 -7.26 33.03
C ARG A 271 -4.17 -8.04 31.87
N ASP A 272 -3.47 -7.37 30.96
CA ASP A 272 -2.87 -8.03 29.79
C ASP A 272 -1.41 -8.45 30.04
N HIS A 273 -0.72 -7.84 31.00
CA HIS A 273 0.71 -8.07 31.23
C HIS A 273 1.04 -8.07 32.73
N SER A 274 1.86 -9.02 33.18
CA SER A 274 2.43 -9.00 34.51
C SER A 274 3.29 -7.74 34.70
N LEU A 275 2.92 -6.94 35.68
CA LEU A 275 3.72 -5.83 36.20
C LEU A 275 5.19 -6.26 36.40
N PRO A 276 6.15 -5.60 35.74
CA PRO A 276 7.56 -5.88 36.01
C PRO A 276 7.89 -5.50 37.44
N THR A 277 8.72 -6.33 38.09
CA THR A 277 9.28 -6.08 39.43
C THR A 277 10.10 -4.80 39.54
N ASP A 278 10.51 -4.21 38.41
CA ASP A 278 11.30 -2.97 38.34
C ASP A 278 10.98 -2.20 37.05
N ALA A 279 10.07 -1.24 37.13
CA ALA A 279 9.64 -0.42 36.00
C ALA A 279 10.73 0.55 35.48
N SER A 280 11.86 0.69 36.20
CA SER A 280 13.00 1.52 35.75
C SER A 280 13.80 0.88 34.61
N LYS A 281 13.60 -0.43 34.38
CA LYS A 281 14.24 -1.20 33.30
C LYS A 281 13.36 -1.36 32.06
N GLU A 282 12.14 -0.81 32.07
CA GLU A 282 11.27 -0.79 30.90
C GLU A 282 11.67 0.36 29.98
N HIS A 283 12.12 0.03 28.78
CA HIS A 283 12.35 0.99 27.72
C HIS A 283 11.03 1.19 26.96
N ASN A 284 10.49 2.42 26.90
CA ASN A 284 9.22 2.68 26.21
C ASN A 284 9.43 2.74 24.69
N CYS A 285 9.63 1.58 24.08
CA CYS A 285 9.92 1.45 22.66
C CYS A 285 8.65 1.17 21.86
N ILE A 286 8.41 1.93 20.79
CA ILE A 286 7.22 1.81 19.94
C ILE A 286 7.67 1.27 18.57
N PRO A 287 7.55 -0.03 18.28
CA PRO A 287 8.19 -0.66 17.12
C PRO A 287 7.91 0.01 15.78
N ASP A 288 6.66 0.40 15.54
CA ASP A 288 6.18 1.02 14.30
C ASP A 288 6.68 2.46 14.08
N GLU A 289 7.20 3.13 15.11
CA GLU A 289 7.85 4.45 14.99
C GLU A 289 9.37 4.35 14.76
N HIS A 290 9.93 3.14 14.73
CA HIS A 290 11.39 2.93 14.77
C HIS A 290 11.91 1.90 13.76
N TYR A 291 11.15 0.85 13.47
CA TYR A 291 11.62 -0.32 12.73
C TYR A 291 12.07 -0.01 11.31
N VAL A 292 11.20 0.62 10.50
CA VAL A 292 11.50 0.89 9.09
C VAL A 292 12.71 1.82 8.96
N GLN A 293 12.77 2.87 9.78
CA GLN A 293 13.84 3.85 9.80
C GLN A 293 15.18 3.19 10.17
N THR A 294 15.17 2.42 11.27
CA THR A 294 16.36 1.76 11.81
C THR A 294 16.87 0.69 10.84
N LEU A 295 15.98 -0.11 10.26
CA LEU A 295 16.36 -1.12 9.26
C LEU A 295 17.02 -0.48 8.05
N LEU A 296 16.46 0.59 7.50
CA LEU A 296 17.04 1.26 6.34
C LEU A 296 18.38 1.94 6.67
N ALA A 297 18.54 2.46 7.90
CA ALA A 297 19.82 2.97 8.39
C ALA A 297 20.89 1.86 8.50
N LEU A 298 20.55 0.70 9.06
CA LEU A 298 21.43 -0.45 9.16
C LEU A 298 21.86 -0.99 7.78
N LYS A 299 21.00 -0.87 6.77
CA LYS A 299 21.31 -1.25 5.39
C LYS A 299 22.07 -0.18 4.60
N GLY A 300 22.38 0.97 5.22
CA GLY A 300 23.07 2.08 4.55
C GLY A 300 22.23 2.78 3.48
N LEU A 301 20.90 2.72 3.59
CA LEU A 301 19.96 3.22 2.58
C LEU A 301 19.40 4.63 2.91
N GLU A 302 19.94 5.32 3.92
CA GLU A 302 19.43 6.64 4.34
C GLU A 302 19.54 7.70 3.23
N ALA A 303 20.55 7.61 2.36
CA ALA A 303 20.73 8.53 1.24
C ALA A 303 19.64 8.42 0.16
N GLU A 304 18.86 7.34 0.16
CA GLU A 304 17.74 7.10 -0.77
C GLU A 304 16.39 7.54 -0.18
N LEU A 305 16.42 8.24 0.96
CA LEU A 305 15.25 8.74 1.67
C LEU A 305 15.12 10.25 1.52
N THR A 306 13.89 10.70 1.26
CA THR A 306 13.46 12.03 1.70
C THR A 306 13.02 11.89 3.15
N ARG A 307 13.80 12.45 4.09
CA ARG A 307 13.65 12.26 5.54
C ARG A 307 12.50 13.07 6.13
N ARG A 308 11.29 12.78 5.64
CA ARG A 308 10.01 13.35 6.07
C ARG A 308 8.82 12.46 5.72
N PRO A 309 7.70 12.56 6.44
CA PRO A 309 6.46 11.87 6.07
C PRO A 309 5.68 12.67 5.01
N LEU A 310 4.77 11.98 4.32
CA LEU A 310 3.73 12.61 3.48
C LEU A 310 2.36 12.67 4.17
N THR A 311 2.28 12.23 5.43
CA THR A 311 1.04 12.21 6.22
C THR A 311 1.13 13.19 7.38
N HIS A 312 0.36 14.27 7.31
CA HIS A 312 0.26 15.26 8.38
C HIS A 312 -0.41 14.66 9.62
N THR A 313 0.20 14.88 10.79
CA THR A 313 -0.32 14.43 12.08
C THR A 313 -0.14 15.55 13.09
N VAL A 314 -1.23 15.99 13.74
CA VAL A 314 -1.14 16.94 14.86
C VAL A 314 -1.10 16.19 16.18
N TRP A 315 -0.16 16.58 17.04
CA TRP A 315 -0.04 16.09 18.40
C TRP A 315 -0.44 17.19 19.36
N ASP A 316 -1.52 16.99 20.10
CA ASP A 316 -1.91 17.92 21.14
C ASP A 316 -1.07 17.66 22.39
N MET A 317 -0.10 18.53 22.59
CA MET A 317 0.72 18.58 23.78
C MET A 317 0.05 19.39 24.89
N SER A 318 -1.25 19.68 24.88
CA SER A 318 -1.96 20.43 25.93
C SER A 318 -2.88 19.56 26.81
N SER A 319 -2.94 18.25 26.56
CA SER A 319 -3.71 17.30 27.38
C SER A 319 -3.43 17.48 28.88
N LYS A 320 -4.50 17.69 29.67
CA LYS A 320 -4.46 17.78 31.13
C LYS A 320 -4.15 16.43 31.80
N ASP A 321 -4.35 15.34 31.06
CA ASP A 321 -3.96 14.00 31.47
C ASP A 321 -2.47 13.79 31.12
N HIS A 322 -1.62 13.94 32.13
CA HIS A 322 -0.16 13.83 31.99
C HIS A 322 0.29 12.46 31.47
N GLU A 323 -0.49 11.40 31.70
CA GLU A 323 -0.17 10.04 31.26
C GLU A 323 -0.54 9.80 29.80
N ARG A 324 -1.52 10.55 29.24
CA ARG A 324 -1.98 10.41 27.84
C ARG A 324 -1.44 11.47 26.88
N ARG A 325 -0.76 12.49 27.41
CA ARG A 325 -0.17 13.58 26.64
C ARG A 325 0.84 13.03 25.62
N GLY A 326 0.60 13.25 24.33
CA GLY A 326 1.50 12.83 23.24
C GLY A 326 1.46 11.34 22.87
N TRP A 327 0.51 10.55 23.38
CA TRP A 327 0.36 9.12 23.04
C TRP A 327 -0.48 8.87 21.79
N HIS A 328 -1.46 9.74 21.55
CA HIS A 328 -2.27 9.73 20.35
C HIS A 328 -2.38 11.12 19.75
N PRO A 329 -2.40 11.22 18.41
CA PRO A 329 -2.61 12.49 17.74
C PRO A 329 -4.06 12.95 17.90
N VAL A 330 -4.26 14.24 17.66
CA VAL A 330 -5.58 14.88 17.65
C VAL A 330 -6.49 14.17 16.66
N THR A 331 -7.74 13.97 17.08
CA THR A 331 -8.80 13.44 16.22
C THR A 331 -9.77 14.56 15.89
N TYR A 332 -9.73 15.00 14.63
CA TYR A 332 -10.63 16.00 14.09
C TYR A 332 -12.06 15.47 14.02
N LYS A 333 -12.97 16.18 14.70
CA LYS A 333 -14.41 15.95 14.69
C LYS A 333 -15.07 16.84 13.63
N HIS A 334 -16.40 16.77 13.54
CA HIS A 334 -17.19 17.51 12.55
C HIS A 334 -16.88 19.02 12.56
N SER A 335 -16.87 19.66 13.73
CA SER A 335 -16.61 21.10 13.90
C SER A 335 -15.20 21.52 13.50
N ASP A 336 -14.23 20.61 13.64
CA ASP A 336 -12.82 20.92 13.46
C ASP A 336 -12.43 20.84 11.98
N ALA A 337 -13.16 20.03 11.20
CA ALA A 337 -12.84 19.69 9.82
C ALA A 337 -13.30 20.76 8.80
N THR A 338 -12.78 21.98 8.94
CA THR A 338 -13.15 23.12 8.10
C THR A 338 -12.30 23.21 6.82
N PRO A 339 -12.77 23.90 5.77
CA PRO A 339 -11.93 24.22 4.61
C PRO A 339 -10.65 24.98 4.98
N GLN A 340 -10.74 25.89 5.98
CA GLN A 340 -9.57 26.62 6.48
C GLN A 340 -8.52 25.66 7.08
N LEU A 341 -8.94 24.68 7.89
CA LEU A 341 -8.01 23.67 8.40
C LEU A 341 -7.28 22.94 7.26
N ILE A 342 -8.01 22.54 6.21
CA ILE A 342 -7.39 21.87 5.06
C ILE A 342 -6.43 22.79 4.33
N HIS A 343 -6.78 24.06 4.15
CA HIS A 343 -5.89 25.07 3.57
C HIS A 343 -4.62 25.25 4.41
N ASP A 344 -4.74 25.35 5.73
CA ASP A 344 -3.61 25.52 6.65
C ASP A 344 -2.68 24.32 6.65
N ILE A 345 -3.22 23.09 6.54
CA ILE A 345 -2.38 21.89 6.40
C ILE A 345 -1.64 21.90 5.05
N LYS A 346 -2.31 22.34 3.98
CA LYS A 346 -1.75 22.40 2.63
C LYS A 346 -0.69 23.49 2.45
N SER A 347 -0.75 24.57 3.24
CA SER A 347 0.22 25.67 3.19
C SER A 347 1.54 25.37 3.88
N ILE A 348 1.66 24.22 4.56
CA ILE A 348 2.92 23.80 5.19
C ILE A 348 3.93 23.39 4.11
N ASP A 349 5.02 24.17 4.04
CA ASP A 349 6.11 24.02 3.06
C ASP A 349 7.44 23.56 3.70
N ASN A 350 7.50 23.42 5.02
CA ASN A 350 8.66 22.89 5.73
C ASN A 350 8.31 22.14 7.02
N ILE A 351 9.21 21.26 7.45
CA ILE A 351 9.11 20.49 8.70
C ILE A 351 10.37 20.73 9.53
N HIS A 352 10.20 21.03 10.83
CA HIS A 352 11.31 21.22 11.75
C HIS A 352 11.55 19.98 12.62
N TYR A 353 12.79 19.51 12.63
CA TYR A 353 13.28 18.40 13.45
C TYR A 353 14.14 18.95 14.58
N GLU A 354 13.54 19.10 15.75
CA GLU A 354 14.18 19.69 16.93
C GLU A 354 15.44 18.92 17.35
N THR A 355 15.42 17.59 17.33
CA THR A 355 16.55 16.75 17.78
C THR A 355 17.79 16.86 16.91
N GLU A 356 17.62 17.23 15.64
CA GLU A 356 18.71 17.38 14.67
C GLU A 356 18.99 18.84 14.33
N TYR A 357 18.25 19.79 14.91
CA TYR A 357 18.21 21.19 14.52
C TYR A 357 18.08 21.38 12.99
N ARG A 358 17.35 20.47 12.34
CA ARG A 358 17.20 20.42 10.88
C ARG A 358 15.86 21.01 10.49
N LYS A 359 15.85 21.80 9.42
CA LYS A 359 14.62 22.21 8.73
C LYS A 359 14.59 21.56 7.36
N GLU A 360 13.56 20.78 7.11
CA GLU A 360 13.33 20.10 5.84
C GLU A 360 12.35 20.93 5.00
N TRP A 361 12.85 21.57 3.95
CA TRP A 361 12.01 22.27 2.98
C TRP A 361 11.43 21.30 1.98
N CYS A 362 10.12 21.33 1.80
CA CYS A 362 9.42 20.39 0.97
C CYS A 362 9.51 20.80 -0.49
N THR A 363 10.14 19.93 -1.28
CA THR A 363 10.31 20.13 -2.71
C THR A 363 9.84 18.90 -3.48
N ASN A 364 9.42 19.12 -4.72
CA ASN A 364 9.17 18.07 -5.70
C ASN A 364 9.76 18.52 -7.05
N LYS A 365 10.57 17.66 -7.68
CA LYS A 365 11.33 17.98 -8.91
C LYS A 365 12.15 19.29 -8.80
N GLY A 366 12.69 19.58 -7.61
CA GLY A 366 13.48 20.78 -7.34
C GLY A 366 12.67 22.08 -7.18
N MET A 367 11.34 22.02 -7.23
CA MET A 367 10.46 23.17 -6.99
C MET A 367 9.82 23.07 -5.60
N SER A 368 9.45 24.22 -5.02
CA SER A 368 8.66 24.27 -3.79
C SER A 368 7.36 23.49 -3.95
N ALA A 369 7.03 22.68 -2.94
CA ALA A 369 5.88 21.80 -2.98
C ALA A 369 5.30 21.61 -1.56
N PRO A 370 4.01 21.31 -1.42
CA PRO A 370 3.42 21.02 -0.12
C PRO A 370 4.10 19.82 0.54
N CYS A 371 4.21 19.86 1.87
CA CYS A 371 4.83 18.77 2.62
C CYS A 371 3.97 17.51 2.68
N PHE A 372 2.64 17.64 2.74
CA PHE A 372 1.75 16.54 3.07
C PHE A 372 0.77 16.27 1.93
N LEU A 373 0.56 15.00 1.60
CA LEU A 373 -0.47 14.54 0.66
C LEU A 373 -1.66 13.92 1.37
N PHE A 374 -1.47 13.51 2.62
CA PHE A 374 -2.47 12.89 3.47
C PHE A 374 -2.51 13.59 4.84
N ALA A 375 -3.61 13.45 5.56
CA ALA A 375 -3.73 13.96 6.92
C ALA A 375 -4.48 12.99 7.84
N ARG A 376 -4.16 13.03 9.13
CA ARG A 376 -4.80 12.22 10.18
C ARG A 376 -4.87 12.97 11.52
N LYS A 377 -5.80 12.65 12.41
CA LYS A 377 -6.85 11.59 12.32
C LYS A 377 -8.23 12.22 12.15
N PHE A 378 -9.03 11.72 11.22
CA PHE A 378 -10.39 12.24 10.98
C PHE A 378 -11.44 11.22 11.37
N THR A 379 -12.51 11.70 12.02
CA THR A 379 -13.73 10.90 12.24
C THR A 379 -14.55 10.77 10.95
N ARG A 380 -15.49 9.81 10.93
CA ARG A 380 -16.47 9.71 9.84
C ARG A 380 -17.27 11.01 9.63
N ASN A 381 -17.69 11.66 10.72
CA ASN A 381 -18.47 12.89 10.62
C ASN A 381 -17.64 14.06 10.09
N ALA A 382 -16.35 14.14 10.48
CA ALA A 382 -15.40 15.07 9.89
C ALA A 382 -15.23 14.85 8.38
N ALA A 383 -15.08 13.59 7.95
CA ALA A 383 -14.94 13.25 6.55
C ALA A 383 -16.19 13.60 5.72
N ILE A 384 -17.39 13.36 6.26
CA ILE A 384 -18.65 13.76 5.62
C ILE A 384 -18.72 15.28 5.48
N HIS A 385 -18.38 16.03 6.53
CA HIS A 385 -18.39 17.48 6.50
C HIS A 385 -17.48 18.04 5.39
N LEU A 386 -16.26 17.50 5.26
CA LEU A 386 -15.32 17.89 4.21
C LEU A 386 -15.82 17.57 2.80
N LEU A 387 -16.39 16.37 2.58
CA LEU A 387 -16.94 16.03 1.26
C LEU A 387 -18.05 16.96 0.81
N THR A 388 -18.92 17.37 1.74
CA THR A 388 -20.01 18.29 1.42
C THR A 388 -19.46 19.60 0.88
N HIS A 389 -18.43 20.17 1.52
CA HIS A 389 -17.76 21.38 1.04
C HIS A 389 -17.02 21.19 -0.29
N MET A 390 -16.39 20.03 -0.51
CA MET A 390 -15.72 19.73 -1.79
C MET A 390 -16.69 19.67 -2.96
N LYS A 391 -17.91 19.17 -2.75
CA LYS A 391 -18.94 19.12 -3.79
C LYS A 391 -19.52 20.49 -4.11
N TYR A 392 -19.79 21.30 -3.09
CA TYR A 392 -20.29 22.66 -3.28
C TYR A 392 -19.26 23.59 -3.97
N ALA A 393 -17.97 23.39 -3.72
CA ALA A 393 -16.92 24.11 -4.45
C ALA A 393 -16.90 23.74 -5.95
N GLY A 394 -17.06 22.45 -6.28
CA GLY A 394 -17.07 21.97 -7.66
C GLY A 394 -18.30 22.39 -8.49
N GLU A 395 -19.45 22.67 -7.85
CA GLU A 395 -20.65 23.20 -8.53
C GLU A 395 -20.56 24.70 -8.84
N HIS A 396 -19.61 25.43 -8.22
CA HIS A 396 -19.37 26.85 -8.48
C HIS A 396 -18.12 27.12 -9.33
N ASP A 397 -17.30 26.09 -9.61
CA ASP A 397 -16.05 26.21 -10.38
C ASP A 397 -16.21 25.96 -11.90
N ASP A 398 -17.42 25.65 -12.39
CA ASP A 398 -17.70 25.55 -13.84
C ASP A 398 -17.58 26.92 -14.56
N ASP A 399 -17.46 28.03 -13.82
CA ASP A 399 -17.17 29.37 -14.34
C ASP A 399 -15.72 29.86 -14.04
N ALA A 400 -14.87 29.05 -13.38
CA ALA A 400 -13.57 29.49 -12.86
C ALA A 400 -12.33 28.81 -13.48
N GLU A 401 -12.46 28.20 -14.68
CA GLU A 401 -11.31 27.67 -15.42
C GLU A 401 -10.38 28.78 -16.00
N SER A 402 -10.67 30.06 -15.71
CA SER A 402 -9.91 31.22 -16.18
C SER A 402 -8.90 31.80 -15.17
N GLU A 403 -8.93 31.43 -13.88
CA GLU A 403 -8.11 32.13 -12.86
C GLU A 403 -7.01 31.29 -12.18
N MET A 404 -6.70 30.11 -12.75
CA MET A 404 -5.63 29.24 -12.25
C MET A 404 -4.46 29.08 -13.26
N ARG A 405 -4.17 30.14 -14.02
CA ARG A 405 -2.97 30.27 -14.89
C ARG A 405 -2.08 31.47 -14.57
N SER A 406 -2.28 32.17 -13.47
CA SER A 406 -1.46 33.33 -13.12
C SER A 406 -1.24 33.51 -11.61
N LEU A 407 -0.65 32.50 -10.97
CA LEU A 407 0.24 32.57 -9.80
C LEU A 407 1.16 31.35 -9.83
#